data_AF-A0A947IKD1-F1
#
_entry.id   AF-A0A947IKD1-F1
#
_cell.length_a   1.000
_cell.length_b   1.000
_cell.length_c   1.000
_cell.angle_alpha   90.00
_cell.angle_beta   90.00
_cell.angle_gamma   90.00
#
_symmetry.space_group_name_H-M   'P 1'
#
loop_
_entity.id
_entity.type
_entity.pdbx_description
1 polymer ?
#
loop_
_entity_poly.entity_id
_entity_poly.type
_entity_poly.pdbx_seq_one_letter_code
_entity_poly.pdbx_strand_id
1 'polypeptide(L)' 'FERKGLSELTVHHVDHNHDNNPPDGSNWELLCIYCHDEEHTKYENLVRYGSTTEKKVKAATFNPFADLKAKMEGNNK' A
#
# COMPACT_ATOMS: atom_id res chain seq x y z
N PHE A 1 9.75 1.62 -18.56
CA PHE A 1 8.58 0.75 -18.81
C PHE A 1 8.01 1.12 -20.17
N GLU A 2 8.28 0.33 -21.21
CA GLU A 2 7.79 0.60 -22.57
C GLU A 2 6.41 -0.06 -22.75
N ARG A 3 5.36 0.74 -22.94
CA ARG A 3 3.97 0.25 -23.03
C ARG A 3 3.63 -0.44 -24.37
N LYS A 4 4.57 -0.51 -25.32
CA LYS A 4 4.33 -0.87 -26.73
C LYS A 4 4.21 -2.38 -27.00
N GLY A 5 4.37 -3.25 -26.00
CA GLY A 5 4.39 -4.71 -26.16
C GLY A 5 3.38 -5.49 -25.31
N LEU A 6 2.35 -4.85 -24.76
CA LEU A 6 1.35 -5.54 -23.95
C LEU A 6 0.30 -6.20 -24.83
N SER A 7 0.58 -7.44 -25.23
CA SER A 7 -0.30 -8.28 -26.07
C SER A 7 -1.47 -8.91 -25.30
N GLU A 8 -1.55 -8.68 -23.99
CA GLU A 8 -2.45 -9.38 -23.07
C GLU A 8 -3.16 -8.35 -22.18
N LEU A 9 -4.20 -7.72 -22.73
CA LEU A 9 -5.10 -6.85 -21.98
C LEU A 9 -6.26 -7.67 -21.43
N THR A 10 -6.52 -7.54 -20.13
CA THR A 10 -7.64 -8.14 -19.42
C THR A 10 -8.69 -7.08 -19.13
N VAL A 11 -9.96 -7.49 -19.07
CA VAL A 11 -11.08 -6.62 -18.70
C VAL A 11 -11.18 -6.57 -17.17
N HIS A 12 -11.27 -5.35 -16.63
CA HIS A 12 -11.41 -5.08 -15.21
C HIS A 12 -12.67 -4.22 -14.94
N HIS A 13 -13.37 -4.48 -13.84
CA HIS A 13 -14.50 -3.65 -13.36
C HIS A 13 -13.96 -2.53 -12.47
N VAL A 14 -14.05 -1.28 -12.91
CA VAL A 14 -13.45 -0.09 -12.26
C VAL A 14 -13.93 0.08 -10.82
N ASP A 15 -15.18 -0.29 -10.53
CA ASP A 15 -15.81 -0.18 -9.20
C ASP A 15 -15.77 -1.48 -8.37
N HIS A 16 -15.09 -2.52 -8.84
CA HIS A 16 -15.02 -3.86 -8.22
C HIS A 16 -16.35 -4.61 -8.12
N ASN A 17 -17.42 -4.06 -8.70
CA ASN A 17 -18.76 -4.63 -8.66
C ASN A 17 -19.08 -5.39 -9.95
N HIS A 18 -19.05 -6.71 -9.84
CA HIS A 18 -19.33 -7.64 -10.94
C HIS A 18 -20.77 -7.56 -11.46
N ASP A 19 -21.70 -6.98 -10.69
CA ASP A 19 -23.11 -6.81 -11.08
C ASP A 19 -23.36 -5.49 -11.83
N ASN A 20 -22.46 -4.50 -11.71
CA ASN A 20 -22.59 -3.21 -12.40
C ASN A 20 -22.07 -3.30 -13.84
N ASN A 21 -22.94 -3.73 -14.75
CA ASN A 21 -22.62 -3.94 -16.17
C ASN A 21 -23.39 -2.96 -17.06
N PRO A 22 -23.02 -1.68 -17.08
CA PRO A 22 -23.69 -0.70 -17.91
C PRO A 22 -23.41 -1.00 -19.39
N PRO A 23 -24.42 -0.87 -20.28
CA PRO A 23 -24.29 -1.25 -21.69
C PRO A 23 -23.34 -0.34 -22.48
N ASP A 24 -22.97 0.81 -21.92
CA ASP A 24 -22.00 1.75 -22.50
C ASP A 24 -20.53 1.39 -22.18
N GLY A 25 -20.29 0.35 -21.36
CA GLY A 25 -18.96 -0.09 -20.97
C GLY A 25 -18.23 0.85 -20.03
N SER A 26 -18.92 1.84 -19.44
CA SER A 26 -18.29 2.86 -18.59
C SER A 26 -17.66 2.32 -17.30
N ASN A 27 -18.06 1.12 -16.87
CA ASN A 27 -17.48 0.45 -15.71
C ASN A 27 -16.31 -0.50 -16.05
N TRP A 28 -15.90 -0.58 -17.32
CA TRP A 28 -14.83 -1.49 -17.73
C TRP A 28 -13.58 -0.74 -18.17
N GLU A 29 -12.43 -1.27 -17.78
CA GLU A 29 -11.13 -0.81 -18.26
C GLU A 29 -10.25 -1.98 -18.73
N LEU A 30 -9.27 -1.68 -19.57
CA LEU A 30 -8.30 -2.66 -20.05
C LEU A 30 -6.98 -2.50 -19.31
N LEU A 31 -6.61 -3.53 -18.57
CA LEU A 31 -5.38 -3.57 -17.78
C LEU A 31 -4.47 -4.69 -18.27
N CYS A 32 -3.18 -4.54 -17.99
CA CYS A 32 -2.25 -5.67 -18.11
C CYS A 32 -2.51 -6.71 -17.02
N ILE A 33 -2.17 -7.98 -17.22
CA ILE A 33 -2.36 -9.02 -16.17
C ILE A 33 -1.78 -8.61 -14.81
N TYR A 34 -0.57 -8.05 -14.79
CA TYR A 34 0.05 -7.60 -13.54
C TYR A 34 -0.64 -6.38 -12.92
N CYS A 35 -1.14 -5.50 -13.77
CA CYS A 35 -1.85 -4.29 -13.37
C CYS A 35 -3.21 -4.67 -12.78
N HIS A 36 -3.86 -5.66 -13.38
CA HIS A 36 -5.12 -6.22 -12.94
C HIS A 36 -4.99 -6.86 -11.56
N ASP A 37 -4.00 -7.76 -11.38
CA ASP A 37 -3.79 -8.44 -10.09
C ASP A 37 -3.40 -7.46 -8.96
N GLU A 38 -2.56 -6.45 -9.27
CA GLU A 38 -2.17 -5.42 -8.29
C GLU A 38 -3.36 -4.55 -7.90
N GLU A 39 -4.24 -4.24 -8.84
CA GLU A 39 -5.48 -3.50 -8.58
C GLU A 39 -6.32 -4.28 -7.54
N HIS A 40 -6.59 -5.56 -7.80
CA HIS A 40 -7.37 -6.41 -6.88
C HIS A 40 -6.73 -6.47 -5.49
N THR A 41 -5.40 -6.63 -5.45
CA THR A 41 -4.63 -6.65 -4.20
C THR A 41 -4.75 -5.33 -3.44
N LYS A 42 -4.69 -4.20 -4.14
CA LYS A 42 -4.85 -2.87 -3.55
C LYS A 42 -6.25 -2.70 -2.96
N TYR A 43 -7.29 -3.14 -3.67
CA TYR A 43 -8.66 -3.09 -3.18
C TYR A 43 -8.87 -3.99 -1.95
N GLU A 44 -8.38 -5.24 -1.99
CA GLU A 44 -8.43 -6.14 -0.83
C GLU A 44 -7.72 -5.55 0.38
N ASN A 45 -6.55 -4.94 0.19
CA ASN A 45 -5.81 -4.26 1.26
C ASN A 45 -6.58 -3.05 1.79
N LEU A 46 -7.24 -2.28 0.93
CA LEU A 46 -8.09 -1.16 1.34
C LEU A 46 -9.27 -1.65 2.19
N VAL A 47 -9.93 -2.73 1.78
CA VAL A 47 -11.04 -3.33 2.54
C VAL A 47 -10.55 -3.87 3.88
N ARG A 48 -9.39 -4.54 3.89
CA ARG A 48 -8.85 -5.20 5.09
C ARG A 48 -8.25 -4.23 6.11
N TYR A 49 -7.54 -3.21 5.65
CA TYR A 49 -6.76 -2.32 6.52
C TYR A 49 -7.29 -0.88 6.55
N GLY A 50 -8.23 -0.54 5.68
CA GLY A 50 -8.70 0.83 5.49
C GLY A 50 -7.64 1.71 4.82
N SER A 51 -8.00 2.98 4.58
CA SER A 51 -7.03 3.98 4.14
C SER A 51 -6.08 4.33 5.28
N THR A 52 -4.77 4.17 5.07
CA THR A 52 -3.76 4.60 6.04
C THR A 52 -3.55 6.10 5.92
N THR A 53 -4.17 6.86 6.84
CA THR A 53 -3.73 8.24 7.06
C THR A 53 -2.46 8.19 7.91
N GLU A 54 -1.35 8.73 7.40
CA GLU A 54 -0.14 8.89 8.22
C GLU A 54 -0.48 9.70 9.48
N LYS A 55 -0.57 9.02 10.62
CA LYS A 55 -0.62 9.71 11.90
C LYS A 55 0.75 10.34 12.10
N LYS A 56 0.82 11.68 12.13
CA LYS A 56 2.02 12.38 12.61
C LYS A 56 2.32 11.93 14.04
N VAL A 57 3.19 10.94 14.18
CA VAL A 57 3.67 10.49 15.48
C VAL A 57 4.64 11.55 15.99
N LYS A 58 4.37 12.12 17.17
CA LYS A 58 5.30 13.04 17.81
C LYS A 58 6.62 12.31 18.07
N ALA A 59 7.74 12.97 17.80
CA ALA A 59 9.06 12.42 18.08
C ALA A 59 9.13 11.95 19.55
N ALA A 60 9.66 10.74 19.77
CA ALA A 60 9.84 10.19 21.11
C ALA A 60 10.88 11.04 21.86
N THR A 61 10.51 11.59 23.01
CA THR A 61 11.41 12.39 23.87
C THR A 61 12.13 11.53 24.93
N PHE A 62 11.87 10.23 24.95
CA PHE A 62 12.44 9.32 25.94
C PHE A 62 13.88 8.95 25.55
N ASN A 63 14.83 9.23 26.45
CA ASN A 63 16.22 8.83 26.30
C ASN A 63 16.51 7.61 27.21
N PRO A 64 16.35 6.36 26.71
CA PRO A 64 16.52 5.13 27.50
C PRO A 64 17.97 4.91 27.99
N PHE A 65 18.93 5.65 27.45
CA PHE A 65 20.35 5.49 27.74
C PHE A 65 20.96 6.72 28.41
N ALA A 66 20.14 7.61 28.98
CA ALA A 66 20.63 8.81 29.67
C ALA A 66 21.71 8.49 30.74
N ASP A 67 21.53 7.38 31.46
CA ASP A 67 22.47 6.92 32.51
C ASP A 67 23.48 5.87 32.03
N LEU A 68 23.50 5.53 30.73
CA LEU A 68 24.42 4.52 30.21
C LEU A 68 25.88 4.96 30.35
N LYS A 69 26.16 6.26 30.14
CA LYS A 69 27.51 6.81 30.28
C LYS A 69 28.07 6.67 31.70
N ALA A 70 27.26 7.01 32.71
CA ALA A 70 27.66 6.88 34.11
C ALA A 70 27.94 5.41 34.50
N LYS A 71 27.17 4.46 33.96
CA LYS A 71 27.41 3.03 34.16
C LYS A 71 28.66 2.51 33.46
N MET A 72 29.03 3.06 32.31
CA MET A 72 30.26 2.69 31.60
C MET A 72 31.52 3.20 32.30
N GLU A 73 31.45 4.38 32.94
CA GLU A 73 32.58 4.97 33.67
C GLU A 73 32.76 4.34 35.06
N GLY A 74 31.67 3.87 35.70
CA GLY A 74 31.72 3.19 37.00
C GLY A 74 32.30 1.77 36.99
N ASN A 75 32.37 1.12 35.81
CA ASN A 75 32.88 -0.25 35.66
C ASN A 75 34.41 -0.32 35.39
N ASN A 76 35.10 0.81 35.38
CA ASN A 76 36.54 0.92 35.14
C ASN A 76 37.38 1.07 36.43
N LYS A 77 36.86 0.62 37.58
CA LYS A 77 37.59 0.56 38.85
C LYS A 77 37.84 -0.88 39.28
#